data_AF-A0A1F3PI17-F1
#
_entry.id   AF-A0A1F3PI17-F1
#
_cell.length_a   1.000
_cell.length_b   1.000
_cell.length_c   1.000
_cell.angle_alpha   90.00
_cell.angle_beta   90.00
_cell.angle_gamma   90.00
#
_symmetry.space_group_name_H-M   'P 1'
#
loop_
_entity.id
_entity.type
_entity.pdbx_description
1 polymer ?
#
loop_
_entity_poly.entity_id
_entity_poly.type
_entity_poly.pdbx_seq_one_letter_code
_entity_poly.pdbx_strand_id
1 'polypeptide(L)'
;MNNENDILIEDLRKKIGMLIQKHESVLAELKKLKSENLELKDSVSLKENKLNELETKINTIKLANTVFASAEEKKEAKTRINRIVREIDKCIALLNK
;
A
#
# COMPACT_ATOMS: atom_id res chain seq x y z
N MET A 1 -56.03 -30.54 21.05
CA MET A 1 -55.62 -29.14 20.86
C MET A 1 -54.16 -28.85 21.23
N ASN A 2 -53.42 -29.71 21.95
CA ASN A 2 -51.99 -29.47 22.23
C ASN A 2 -51.05 -29.76 21.05
N ASN A 3 -51.42 -30.68 20.15
CA ASN A 3 -50.53 -31.21 19.13
C ASN A 3 -50.11 -30.18 18.05
N GLU A 4 -50.98 -29.25 17.65
CA GLU A 4 -50.64 -28.20 16.66
C GLU A 4 -49.68 -27.15 17.23
N ASN A 5 -49.86 -26.78 18.50
CA ASN A 5 -48.96 -25.83 19.17
C ASN A 5 -47.56 -26.44 19.36
N ASP A 6 -47.50 -27.74 19.69
CA ASP A 6 -46.22 -28.45 19.82
C ASP A 6 -45.45 -28.52 18.49
N ILE A 7 -46.14 -28.78 17.37
CA ILE A 7 -45.55 -28.75 16.02
C ILE A 7 -45.02 -27.36 15.66
N LEU A 8 -45.80 -26.30 15.95
CA LEU A 8 -45.40 -24.93 15.67
C LEU A 8 -44.16 -24.52 16.47
N ILE A 9 -44.09 -24.92 17.75
CA ILE A 9 -42.92 -24.67 18.60
C ILE A 9 -41.69 -25.43 18.09
N GLU A 10 -41.85 -26.66 17.60
CA GLU A 10 -40.75 -27.44 17.03
C GLU A 10 -40.20 -26.80 15.74
N ASP A 11 -41.08 -26.33 14.84
CA ASP A 11 -40.67 -25.64 13.62
C ASP A 11 -39.94 -24.32 13.92
N LEU A 12 -40.44 -23.56 14.91
CA LEU A 12 -39.80 -22.33 15.35
C LEU A 12 -38.41 -22.61 15.94
N ARG A 13 -38.26 -23.66 16.76
CA ARG A 13 -36.95 -24.09 17.30
C ARG A 13 -35.97 -24.46 16.19
N LYS A 14 -36.42 -25.16 15.14
CA LYS A 14 -35.59 -25.50 13.97
C LYS A 14 -35.13 -24.25 13.24
N LYS A 15 -36.04 -23.32 12.97
CA LYS A 15 -35.71 -22.04 12.30
C LYS A 15 -34.73 -21.20 13.11
N ILE A 16 -34.91 -21.12 14.42
CA ILE A 16 -33.98 -20.41 15.32
C ILE A 16 -32.61 -21.10 15.32
N GLY A 17 -32.56 -22.43 15.40
CA GLY A 17 -31.31 -23.19 15.34
C GLY A 17 -30.55 -22.95 14.04
N MET A 18 -31.25 -22.98 12.89
CA MET A 18 -30.67 -22.64 11.59
C MET A 18 -30.14 -21.21 11.53
N LEU A 19 -30.89 -20.25 12.10
CA LEU A 19 -30.47 -18.86 12.14
C LEU A 19 -29.19 -18.67 12.95
N ILE A 20 -29.11 -19.31 14.13
CA ILE A 20 -27.92 -19.28 14.99
C ILE A 20 -26.72 -19.88 14.24
N GLN A 21 -26.88 -21.06 13.65
CA GLN A 21 -25.80 -21.71 12.90
C GLN A 21 -25.29 -20.84 11.74
N LYS A 22 -26.22 -20.23 10.99
CA LYS A 22 -25.86 -19.31 9.90
C LYS A 22 -25.14 -18.08 10.42
N HIS A 23 -25.59 -17.52 11.54
CA HIS A 23 -24.95 -16.37 12.17
C HIS A 23 -23.53 -16.69 12.63
N GLU A 24 -23.32 -17.82 13.30
CA GLU A 24 -22.00 -18.29 13.73
C GLU A 24 -21.06 -18.53 12.55
N SER A 25 -21.57 -19.14 11.46
CA SER A 25 -20.79 -19.35 10.25
C SER A 25 -20.35 -18.03 9.62
N VAL A 26 -21.23 -17.03 9.53
CA VAL A 26 -20.90 -15.70 8.99
C VAL A 26 -19.89 -14.98 9.88
N LEU A 27 -20.03 -15.09 11.21
CA LEU A 27 -19.06 -14.51 12.14
C LEU A 27 -17.66 -15.14 12.00
N ALA A 28 -17.60 -16.46 11.84
CA ALA A 28 -16.34 -17.17 11.61
C ALA A 28 -15.69 -16.75 10.29
N GLU A 29 -16.47 -16.65 9.21
CA GLU A 29 -15.99 -16.19 7.90
C GLU A 29 -15.51 -14.74 7.96
N LEU A 30 -16.26 -13.85 8.62
CA LEU A 30 -15.88 -12.46 8.80
C LEU A 30 -14.58 -12.33 9.60
N LYS A 31 -14.39 -13.14 10.64
CA LYS A 31 -13.13 -13.17 11.40
C LYS A 31 -11.96 -13.63 10.53
N LYS A 32 -12.16 -14.68 9.73
CA LYS A 32 -11.16 -15.19 8.79
C LYS A 32 -10.76 -14.14 7.76
N LEU A 33 -11.75 -13.54 7.06
CA LEU A 33 -11.51 -12.51 6.05
C LEU A 33 -10.84 -11.27 6.63
N LYS A 34 -11.15 -10.88 7.88
CA LYS A 34 -10.44 -9.79 8.56
C LYS A 34 -8.97 -10.10 8.80
N SER A 35 -8.65 -11.33 9.21
CA SER A 35 -7.26 -11.77 9.39
C SER A 35 -6.50 -11.74 8.08
N GLU A 36 -7.06 -12.35 7.03
CA GLU A 36 -6.46 -12.38 5.70
C GLU A 36 -6.24 -10.97 5.13
N ASN A 37 -7.18 -10.05 5.36
CA ASN A 37 -7.04 -8.66 4.92
C ASN A 37 -5.90 -7.94 5.64
N LEU A 38 -5.72 -8.17 6.95
CA LEU A 38 -4.58 -7.61 7.69
C LEU A 38 -3.26 -8.16 7.16
N GLU A 39 -3.15 -9.48 6.97
CA GLU A 39 -1.95 -10.11 6.41
C GLU A 39 -1.61 -9.60 5.01
N LEU A 40 -2.62 -9.43 4.15
CA LEU A 40 -2.44 -8.86 2.81
C LEU A 40 -1.97 -7.41 2.86
N LYS A 41 -2.53 -6.60 3.76
CA LYS A 41 -2.09 -5.20 3.93
C LYS A 41 -0.63 -5.11 4.39
N ASP A 42 -0.23 -5.96 5.34
CA ASP A 42 1.15 -6.01 5.80
C ASP A 42 2.10 -6.44 4.68
N SER A 43 1.71 -7.45 3.89
CA SER A 43 2.46 -7.91 2.72
C SER A 43 2.62 -6.82 1.65
N VAL A 44 1.56 -6.06 1.38
CA VAL A 44 1.59 -4.91 0.45
C VAL A 44 2.55 -3.84 0.96
N SER A 45 2.43 -3.43 2.22
CA SER A 45 3.31 -2.44 2.83
C SER A 45 4.79 -2.86 2.76
N LEU A 46 5.09 -4.12 3.04
CA LEU A 46 6.45 -4.65 2.96
C LEU A 46 6.99 -4.65 1.51
N LYS A 47 6.15 -4.98 0.53
CA LYS A 47 6.52 -4.92 -0.89
C LYS A 47 6.73 -3.48 -1.38
N GLU A 48 5.90 -2.54 -0.96
CA GLU A 48 6.04 -1.11 -1.28
C GLU A 48 7.34 -0.54 -0.71
N ASN A 49 7.66 -0.84 0.55
CA ASN A 49 8.94 -0.48 1.14
C ASN A 49 10.11 -1.06 0.35
N LYS A 50 9.99 -2.34 -0.06
CA LYS A 50 11.04 -2.97 -0.87
C LYS A 50 11.17 -2.32 -2.25
N LEU A 51 10.07 -1.92 -2.86
CA LEU A 51 10.07 -1.23 -4.14
C LEU A 51 10.78 0.12 -4.03
N ASN A 52 10.47 0.91 -3.00
CA ASN A 52 11.15 2.18 -2.71
C ASN A 52 12.67 1.99 -2.47
N GLU A 53 13.07 0.96 -1.73
CA GLU A 53 14.48 0.62 -1.56
C GLU A 53 15.17 0.28 -2.89
N LEU A 54 14.48 -0.42 -3.79
CA LEU A 54 15.03 -0.79 -5.09
C LEU A 54 15.12 0.43 -6.01
N GLU A 55 14.12 1.29 -6.02
CA GLU A 55 14.12 2.54 -6.79
C GLU A 55 15.25 3.47 -6.34
N THR A 56 15.46 3.63 -5.03
CA THR A 56 16.58 4.42 -4.50
C THR A 56 17.94 3.84 -4.89
N LYS A 57 18.10 2.51 -4.84
CA LYS A 57 19.32 1.83 -5.34
C LYS A 57 19.53 2.04 -6.83
N ILE A 58 18.47 1.90 -7.64
CA ILE A 58 18.53 2.14 -9.09
C ILE A 58 18.93 3.59 -9.37
N ASN A 59 18.34 4.55 -8.68
CA ASN A 59 18.69 5.97 -8.85
C ASN A 59 20.14 6.25 -8.45
N THR A 60 20.62 5.61 -7.37
CA THR A 60 22.02 5.71 -6.95
C THR A 60 22.97 5.15 -8.01
N ILE A 61 22.65 3.98 -8.58
CA ILE A 61 23.45 3.37 -9.65
C ILE A 61 23.41 4.22 -10.92
N LYS A 62 22.25 4.74 -11.31
CA LYS A 62 22.11 5.65 -12.45
C LYS A 62 22.96 6.91 -12.26
N LEU A 63 22.91 7.51 -11.07
CA LEU A 63 23.74 8.67 -10.75
C LEU A 63 25.23 8.33 -10.81
N ALA A 64 25.66 7.23 -10.20
CA ALA A 64 27.04 6.75 -10.29
C ALA A 64 27.45 6.56 -11.76
N ASN A 65 26.63 5.90 -12.57
CA ASN A 65 26.89 5.71 -13.99
C ASN A 65 27.00 7.04 -14.75
N THR A 66 26.17 8.05 -14.46
CA THR A 66 26.32 9.39 -15.07
C THR A 66 27.60 10.12 -14.63
N VAL A 67 28.08 9.87 -13.40
CA VAL A 67 29.35 10.42 -12.89
C VAL A 67 30.55 9.72 -13.53
N PHE A 68 30.42 8.43 -13.88
CA PHE A 68 31.43 7.65 -14.59
C PHE A 68 31.31 7.72 -16.12
N ALA A 69 30.23 8.30 -16.64
CA ALA A 69 30.01 8.54 -18.04
C ALA A 69 31.08 9.49 -18.62
N SER A 70 31.30 9.39 -19.92
CA SER A 70 32.47 9.85 -20.67
C SER A 70 32.88 11.31 -20.42
N ALA A 71 34.10 11.70 -20.80
CA ALA A 71 34.61 13.07 -20.64
C ALA A 71 33.68 14.15 -21.24
N GLU A 72 32.94 13.80 -22.29
CA GLU A 72 31.93 14.67 -22.92
C GLU A 72 30.68 14.83 -22.02
N GLU A 73 30.19 13.76 -21.41
CA GLU A 73 29.06 13.80 -20.47
C GLU A 73 29.41 14.53 -19.17
N LYS A 74 30.66 14.41 -18.68
CA LYS A 74 31.15 15.21 -17.53
C LYS A 74 31.14 16.71 -17.84
N LYS A 75 31.50 17.09 -19.07
CA LYS A 75 31.49 18.49 -19.53
C LYS A 75 30.05 19.00 -19.66
N GLU A 76 29.14 18.18 -20.17
CA GLU A 76 27.72 18.52 -20.29
C GLU A 76 27.06 18.65 -18.90
N ALA A 77 27.32 17.71 -17.99
CA ALA A 77 26.84 17.75 -16.60
C ALA A 77 27.35 19.00 -15.85
N LYS A 78 28.64 19.33 -15.99
CA LYS A 78 29.22 20.56 -15.41
C LYS A 78 28.53 21.83 -15.94
N THR A 79 28.21 21.85 -17.23
CA THR A 79 27.49 22.97 -17.85
C THR A 79 26.07 23.10 -17.32
N ARG A 80 25.38 21.96 -17.12
CA ARG A 80 24.02 21.90 -16.57
C ARG A 80 23.97 22.33 -15.11
N ILE A 81 24.93 21.89 -14.28
CA ILE A 81 25.10 22.33 -12.89
C ILE A 81 25.31 23.86 -12.84
N ASN A 82 26.22 24.40 -13.66
CA ASN A 82 26.46 25.85 -13.70
C ASN A 82 25.21 26.66 -14.08
N ARG A 83 24.34 26.11 -14.94
CA ARG A 83 23.07 26.76 -15.27
C ARG A 83 22.10 26.75 -14.09
N ILE A 84 21.97 25.61 -13.40
CA ILE A 84 21.11 25.48 -12.21
C ILE A 84 21.58 26.43 -11.10
N VAL A 85 22.89 26.51 -10.84
CA VAL A 85 23.44 27.44 -9.83
C VAL A 85 23.10 28.89 -10.17
N ARG A 86 23.20 29.31 -11.45
CA ARG A 86 22.80 30.68 -11.85
C ARG A 86 21.31 30.95 -11.70
N GLU A 87 20.46 29.94 -11.92
CA GLU A 87 19.02 30.06 -11.69
C GLU A 87 18.71 30.17 -10.19
N ILE A 88 19.41 29.41 -9.35
CA ILE A 88 19.35 29.55 -7.89
C ILE A 88 19.81 30.94 -7.46
N ASP A 89 20.95 31.44 -7.93
CA ASP A 89 21.44 32.79 -7.62
C ASP A 89 20.44 33.88 -8.05
N LYS A 90 19.78 33.72 -9.21
CA LYS A 90 18.70 34.61 -9.64
C LYS A 90 17.51 34.55 -8.69
N CYS A 91 17.08 33.37 -8.28
CA CYS A 91 15.99 33.21 -7.33
C CYS A 91 16.35 33.80 -5.96
N ILE A 92 17.58 33.61 -5.47
CA ILE A 92 18.08 34.21 -4.23
C ILE A 92 18.12 35.74 -4.34
N ALA A 93 18.57 36.29 -5.47
CA ALA A 93 18.60 37.73 -5.71
C ALA A 93 17.19 38.34 -5.78
N LEU A 94 16.20 37.59 -6.29
CA LEU A 94 14.79 37.98 -6.27
C LEU A 94 14.17 37.91 -4.87
N LEU A 95 14.66 37.03 -3.99
CA LEU A 95 14.20 36.90 -2.60
C LEU A 95 14.83 37.94 -1.65
N ASN A 96 16.01 38.46 -2.00
CA ASN A 96 16.72 39.51 -1.24
C ASN A 96 16.36 40.94 -1.70
N LYS A 97 15.22 41.09 -2.37
CA LYS A 97 14.66 42.37 -2.83
C LYS A 97 13.26 42.53 -2.27
#